data_AF-A0A349CIW1-F1
#
_entry.id   AF-A0A349CIW1-F1
#
_cell.length_a   1.000
_cell.length_b   1.000
_cell.length_c   1.000
_cell.angle_alpha   90.00
_cell.angle_beta   90.00
_cell.angle_gamma   90.00
#
_symmetry.space_group_name_H-M   'P 1'
#
loop_
_entity.id
_entity.type
_entity.pdbx_description
1 polymer ?
#
loop_
_entity_poly.entity_id
_entity_poly.type
_entity_poly.pdbx_seq_one_letter_code
_entity_poly.pdbx_strand_id
1 'polypeptide(L)'
;MKKEKQPEEAEDKELKKTQKDTEDSVDTGKAQAEEKSEAEKYLDNWKRTQADFINYKKRTEQEKEETVKFGNSMLLLAILPVLDDLQRALSSVPQDIKDLPWVEGIRLIERKFSSSLETQGVKLIKTEGEAFDPNVHEAALHVDGDDGMIVE
;
A
#
# COMPACT_ATOMS: atom_id res chain seq x y z
N MET A 1 -40.18 -24.22 87.53
CA MET A 1 -39.45 -25.11 86.62
C MET A 1 -39.69 -24.65 85.20
N LYS A 2 -38.60 -24.38 84.48
CA LYS A 2 -38.54 -23.93 83.09
C LYS A 2 -39.06 -25.03 82.14
N LYS A 3 -39.83 -24.66 81.12
CA LYS A 3 -39.93 -25.33 79.80
C LYS A 3 -40.12 -24.19 78.79
N GLU A 4 -39.03 -23.73 78.17
CA GLU A 4 -38.59 -24.16 76.83
C GLU A 4 -39.66 -23.83 75.77
N LYS A 5 -39.62 -22.59 75.29
CA LYS A 5 -40.36 -22.12 74.13
C LYS A 5 -39.50 -21.05 73.45
N GLN A 6 -38.48 -21.48 72.70
CA GLN A 6 -37.61 -20.67 71.81
C GLN A 6 -36.45 -21.57 71.32
N PRO A 7 -36.63 -22.30 70.21
CA PRO A 7 -35.54 -22.32 69.21
C PRO A 7 -35.99 -22.09 67.75
N GLU A 8 -37.23 -22.45 67.40
CA GLU A 8 -37.65 -22.65 66.00
C GLU A 8 -37.84 -21.35 65.19
N GLU A 9 -38.21 -20.24 65.84
CA GLU A 9 -38.48 -18.95 65.18
C GLU A 9 -37.21 -18.09 64.96
N ALA A 10 -36.12 -18.43 65.64
CA ALA A 10 -34.82 -17.76 65.51
C ALA A 10 -33.98 -18.37 64.37
N GLU A 11 -34.04 -19.69 64.21
CA GLU A 11 -33.37 -20.40 63.10
C GLU A 11 -33.97 -20.02 61.73
N ASP A 12 -35.30 -19.88 61.59
CA ASP A 12 -35.92 -19.47 60.31
C ASP A 12 -35.58 -18.02 59.90
N LYS A 13 -35.31 -17.13 60.88
CA LYS A 13 -34.87 -15.75 60.61
C LYS A 13 -33.40 -15.66 60.24
N GLU A 14 -32.53 -16.48 60.83
CA GLU A 14 -31.12 -16.57 60.42
C GLU A 14 -31.00 -17.22 59.04
N LEU A 15 -31.71 -18.32 58.77
CA LEU A 15 -31.74 -18.97 57.45
C LEU A 15 -32.21 -18.02 56.33
N LYS A 16 -33.25 -17.22 56.57
CA LYS A 16 -33.71 -16.20 55.60
C LYS A 16 -32.74 -15.04 55.41
N LYS A 17 -31.99 -14.65 56.44
CA LYS A 17 -30.94 -13.62 56.33
C LYS A 17 -29.76 -14.13 55.52
N THR A 18 -29.29 -15.35 55.83
CA THR A 18 -28.18 -15.98 55.12
C THR A 18 -28.52 -16.25 53.65
N GLN A 19 -29.77 -16.65 53.33
CA GLN A 19 -30.25 -16.79 51.94
C GLN A 19 -30.32 -15.46 51.19
N LYS A 20 -30.77 -14.39 51.84
CA LYS A 20 -30.85 -13.06 51.22
C LYS A 20 -29.48 -12.43 51.00
N ASP A 21 -28.55 -12.60 51.94
CA ASP A 21 -27.16 -12.14 51.80
C ASP A 21 -26.39 -12.96 50.73
N THR A 22 -26.71 -14.26 50.56
CA THR A 22 -26.15 -15.06 49.47
C THR A 22 -26.74 -14.66 48.12
N GLU A 23 -28.06 -14.44 48.00
CA GLU A 23 -28.67 -13.95 46.75
C GLU A 23 -28.13 -12.58 46.31
N ASP A 24 -27.98 -11.62 47.23
CA ASP A 24 -27.45 -10.28 46.94
C ASP A 24 -25.96 -10.31 46.53
N SER A 25 -25.16 -11.20 47.15
CA SER A 25 -23.77 -11.42 46.76
C SER A 25 -23.64 -12.10 45.39
N VAL A 26 -24.59 -12.96 45.04
CA VAL A 26 -24.62 -13.67 43.74
C VAL A 26 -25.09 -12.74 42.63
N ASP A 27 -26.03 -11.84 42.91
CA ASP A 27 -26.49 -10.80 41.97
C ASP A 27 -25.40 -9.75 41.70
N THR A 28 -24.74 -9.27 42.76
CA THR A 28 -23.60 -8.35 42.64
C THR A 28 -22.42 -8.98 41.90
N GLY A 29 -22.15 -10.27 42.14
CA GLY A 29 -21.12 -11.03 41.44
C GLY A 29 -21.42 -11.25 39.95
N LYS A 30 -22.70 -11.41 39.58
CA LYS A 30 -23.14 -11.48 38.18
C LYS A 30 -23.02 -10.13 37.48
N ALA A 31 -23.45 -9.04 38.10
CA ALA A 31 -23.31 -7.69 37.56
C ALA A 31 -21.83 -7.32 37.31
N GLN A 32 -20.93 -7.64 38.25
CA GLN A 32 -19.48 -7.43 38.06
C GLN A 32 -18.89 -8.32 36.96
N ALA A 33 -19.40 -9.53 36.77
CA ALA A 33 -18.95 -10.42 35.69
C ALA A 33 -19.42 -9.92 34.32
N GLU A 34 -20.64 -9.37 34.23
CA GLU A 34 -21.17 -8.75 33.02
C GLU A 34 -20.39 -7.49 32.63
N GLU A 35 -20.13 -6.58 33.58
CA GLU A 35 -19.31 -5.39 33.34
C GLU A 35 -17.88 -5.74 32.89
N LYS A 36 -17.25 -6.75 33.50
CA LYS A 36 -15.93 -7.23 33.07
C LYS A 36 -15.96 -7.80 31.65
N SER A 37 -16.98 -8.59 31.33
CA SER A 37 -17.15 -9.12 29.97
C SER A 37 -17.37 -8.01 28.94
N GLU A 38 -18.12 -6.96 29.30
CA GLU A 38 -18.31 -5.82 28.42
C GLU A 38 -17.02 -5.01 28.23
N ALA A 39 -16.27 -4.78 29.31
CA ALA A 39 -14.96 -4.12 29.25
C ALA A 39 -13.96 -4.91 28.39
N GLU A 40 -13.92 -6.23 28.50
CA GLU A 40 -13.09 -7.10 27.66
C GLU A 40 -13.49 -7.01 26.18
N LYS A 41 -14.80 -7.05 25.87
CA LYS A 41 -15.31 -6.86 24.50
C LYS A 41 -14.91 -5.50 23.92
N TYR A 42 -15.06 -4.42 24.69
CA TYR A 42 -14.65 -3.09 24.24
C TYR A 42 -13.13 -3.01 24.00
N LEU A 43 -12.34 -3.63 24.87
CA LEU A 43 -10.88 -3.65 24.75
C LEU A 43 -10.42 -4.44 23.53
N ASP A 44 -11.05 -5.58 23.24
CA ASP A 44 -10.77 -6.36 22.03
C ASP A 44 -11.22 -5.64 20.76
N ASN A 45 -12.39 -5.02 20.78
CA ASN A 45 -12.86 -4.18 19.67
C ASN A 45 -11.93 -2.99 19.43
N TRP A 46 -11.43 -2.36 20.50
CA TRP A 46 -10.47 -1.27 20.42
C TRP A 46 -9.13 -1.74 19.81
N LYS A 47 -8.57 -2.86 20.27
CA LYS A 47 -7.35 -3.45 19.72
C LYS A 47 -7.51 -3.77 18.22
N ARG A 48 -8.64 -4.36 17.84
CA ARG A 48 -8.94 -4.65 16.43
C ARG A 48 -9.04 -3.38 15.60
N THR A 49 -9.78 -2.38 16.07
CA THR A 49 -9.90 -1.08 15.39
C THR A 49 -8.54 -0.40 15.26
N GLN A 50 -7.69 -0.49 16.28
CA GLN A 50 -6.33 0.04 16.23
C GLN A 50 -5.49 -0.67 15.16
N ALA A 51 -5.57 -2.00 15.08
CA ALA A 51 -4.89 -2.77 14.05
C ALA A 51 -5.40 -2.41 12.64
N ASP A 52 -6.71 -2.31 12.46
CA ASP A 52 -7.35 -1.91 11.20
C ASP A 52 -6.91 -0.50 10.78
N PHE A 53 -6.80 0.43 11.73
CA PHE A 53 -6.32 1.78 11.48
C PHE A 53 -4.84 1.82 11.05
N ILE A 54 -3.97 1.01 11.68
CA ILE A 54 -2.56 0.89 11.28
C ILE A 54 -2.45 0.35 9.86
N ASN A 55 -3.22 -0.69 9.54
CA ASN A 55 -3.26 -1.28 8.19
C ASN A 55 -3.79 -0.28 7.16
N TYR A 56 -4.87 0.44 7.49
CA TYR A 56 -5.43 1.49 6.65
C TYR A 56 -4.39 2.58 6.37
N LYS A 57 -3.71 3.09 7.40
CA LYS A 57 -2.68 4.13 7.24
C LYS A 57 -1.53 3.65 6.32
N LYS A 58 -1.07 2.41 6.50
CA LYS A 58 -0.04 1.82 5.63
C LYS A 58 -0.51 1.74 4.18
N ARG A 59 -1.75 1.30 3.96
CA ARG A 59 -2.35 1.22 2.62
C ARG A 59 -2.50 2.59 1.98
N THR A 60 -3.00 3.59 2.71
CA THR A 60 -3.18 4.96 2.19
C THR A 60 -1.84 5.59 1.79
N GLU A 61 -0.76 5.34 2.54
CA GLU A 61 0.57 5.84 2.14
C GLU A 61 1.04 5.18 0.84
N GLN A 62 0.83 3.86 0.70
CA GLN A 62 1.14 3.14 -0.54
C GLN A 62 0.33 3.67 -1.74
N GLU A 63 -0.98 3.83 -1.59
CA GLU A 63 -1.86 4.38 -2.63
C GLU A 63 -1.44 5.79 -3.05
N LYS A 64 -0.99 6.61 -2.09
CA LYS A 64 -0.48 7.96 -2.37
C LYS A 64 0.83 7.91 -3.15
N GLU A 65 1.77 7.05 -2.77
CA GLU A 65 3.01 6.84 -3.52
C GLU A 65 2.73 6.35 -4.95
N GLU A 66 1.80 5.42 -5.11
CA GLU A 66 1.37 4.89 -6.41
C GLU A 66 0.72 5.98 -7.27
N THR A 67 -0.14 6.82 -6.68
CA THR A 67 -0.77 7.94 -7.37
C THR A 67 0.28 8.92 -7.91
N VAL A 68 1.31 9.24 -7.11
CA VAL A 68 2.41 10.10 -7.55
C VAL A 68 3.20 9.44 -8.69
N LYS A 69 3.53 8.15 -8.56
CA LYS A 69 4.22 7.40 -9.62
C LYS A 69 3.41 7.38 -10.93
N PHE A 70 2.12 7.13 -10.86
CA PHE A 70 1.22 7.10 -12.01
C PHE A 70 1.03 8.49 -12.64
N GLY A 71 0.92 9.54 -11.82
CA GLY A 71 0.88 10.92 -12.32
C GLY A 71 2.14 11.28 -13.10
N ASN A 72 3.31 10.91 -12.57
CA ASN A 72 4.59 11.11 -13.25
C ASN A 72 4.69 10.30 -14.54
N SER A 73 4.22 9.04 -14.57
CA SER A 73 4.27 8.22 -15.78
C SER A 73 3.44 8.81 -16.92
N MET A 74 2.25 9.35 -16.63
CA MET A 74 1.41 10.00 -17.66
C MET A 74 2.10 11.23 -18.27
N LEU A 75 2.77 12.04 -17.43
CA LEU A 75 3.54 13.19 -17.91
C LEU A 75 4.73 12.75 -18.75
N LEU A 76 5.47 11.74 -18.30
CA LEU A 76 6.64 11.21 -19.01
C LEU A 76 6.24 10.63 -20.37
N LEU A 77 5.16 9.85 -20.44
CA LEU A 77 4.61 9.31 -21.69
C LEU A 77 4.24 10.40 -22.70
N ALA A 78 3.71 11.54 -22.24
CA ALA A 78 3.39 12.67 -23.12
C ALA A 78 4.64 13.40 -23.64
N ILE A 79 5.75 13.31 -22.91
CA ILE A 79 7.01 14.00 -23.21
C ILE A 79 7.93 13.15 -24.10
N LEU A 80 7.89 11.82 -24.00
CA LEU A 80 8.75 10.92 -24.80
C LEU A 80 8.71 11.20 -26.31
N PRO A 81 7.55 11.45 -26.96
CA PRO A 81 7.51 11.79 -28.39
C PRO A 81 8.34 13.03 -28.76
N VAL A 82 8.48 13.99 -27.84
CA VAL A 82 9.31 15.19 -28.06
C VAL A 82 10.79 14.84 -28.06
N LEU A 83 11.21 13.89 -27.20
CA LEU A 83 12.57 13.35 -27.21
C LEU A 83 12.82 12.57 -28.51
N ASP A 84 11.87 11.76 -28.96
CA ASP A 84 11.97 11.01 -30.21
C ASP A 84 12.13 11.97 -31.40
N ASP A 85 11.34 13.05 -31.43
CA ASP A 85 11.46 14.10 -32.45
C ASP A 85 12.82 14.80 -32.41
N LEU A 86 13.36 15.07 -31.22
CA LEU A 86 14.70 15.65 -31.04
C LEU A 86 15.79 14.70 -31.56
N GLN A 87 15.70 13.41 -31.24
CA GLN A 87 16.63 12.39 -31.72
C GLN A 87 16.54 12.21 -33.25
N ARG A 88 15.32 12.23 -33.81
CA ARG A 88 15.09 12.19 -35.26
C ARG A 88 15.69 13.40 -35.95
N ALA A 89 15.53 14.59 -35.38
CA ALA A 89 16.12 15.83 -35.90
C ALA A 89 17.66 15.75 -35.89
N LEU A 90 18.25 15.31 -34.78
CA LEU A 90 19.71 15.13 -34.63
C LEU A 90 20.29 14.07 -35.58
N SER A 91 19.54 13.00 -35.85
CA SER A 91 19.92 11.94 -36.78
C SER A 91 19.85 12.37 -38.25
N SER A 92 19.01 13.37 -38.54
CA SER A 92 18.81 13.93 -39.89
C SER A 92 19.75 15.09 -40.22
N VAL A 93 20.68 15.44 -39.32
CA VAL A 93 21.62 16.57 -39.54
C VAL A 93 22.58 16.24 -40.69
N PRO A 94 22.66 17.09 -41.73
CA PRO A 94 23.62 16.93 -42.82
C PRO A 94 25.08 16.91 -42.33
N GLN A 95 25.92 16.08 -42.97
CA GLN A 95 27.30 15.85 -42.53
C GLN A 95 28.16 17.13 -42.56
N ASP A 96 27.88 18.06 -43.46
CA ASP A 96 28.57 19.34 -43.62
C ASP A 96 28.36 20.30 -42.46
N ILE A 97 27.27 20.16 -41.69
CA ILE A 97 26.98 21.01 -40.53
C ILE A 97 27.02 20.27 -39.19
N LYS A 98 27.26 18.96 -39.21
CA LYS A 98 27.19 18.07 -38.05
C LYS A 98 28.15 18.46 -36.92
N ASP A 99 29.30 19.04 -37.27
CA ASP A 99 30.34 19.44 -36.33
C ASP A 99 30.24 20.91 -35.91
N LEU A 100 29.19 21.63 -36.32
CA LEU A 100 28.98 23.01 -35.87
C LEU A 100 28.72 23.06 -34.36
N PRO A 101 29.27 24.05 -33.63
CA PRO A 101 29.15 24.12 -32.17
C PRO A 101 27.71 24.11 -31.63
N TRP A 102 26.76 24.66 -32.38
CA TRP A 102 25.36 24.67 -31.97
C TRP A 102 24.71 23.27 -32.09
N VAL A 103 25.11 22.44 -33.04
CA VAL A 103 24.62 21.05 -33.19
C VAL A 103 25.11 20.21 -32.01
N GLU A 104 26.39 20.34 -31.65
CA GLU A 104 26.94 19.67 -30.47
C GLU A 104 26.26 20.17 -29.18
N GLY A 105 25.93 21.45 -29.10
CA GLY A 105 25.11 22.02 -28.02
C GLY A 105 23.76 21.32 -27.87
N ILE A 106 23.05 21.07 -28.98
CA ILE A 106 21.78 20.34 -28.97
C ILE A 106 21.98 18.86 -28.58
N ARG A 107 23.05 18.20 -29.02
CA ARG A 107 23.39 16.84 -28.58
C ARG A 107 23.68 16.74 -27.08
N LEU A 108 24.25 17.79 -26.49
CA LEU A 108 24.44 17.85 -25.03
C LEU A 108 23.10 18.00 -24.31
N ILE A 109 22.15 18.74 -24.88
CA ILE A 109 20.80 18.86 -24.34
C ILE A 109 20.07 17.52 -24.39
N GLU A 110 20.12 16.80 -25.51
CA GLU A 110 19.54 15.45 -25.64
C GLU A 110 20.11 14.50 -24.59
N ARG A 111 21.44 14.41 -24.45
CA ARG A 111 22.08 13.58 -23.43
C ARG A 111 21.64 13.94 -22.01
N LYS A 112 21.61 15.24 -21.69
CA LYS A 112 21.16 15.71 -20.37
C LYS A 112 19.70 15.36 -20.12
N PHE A 113 18.86 15.45 -21.14
CA PHE A 113 17.46 15.07 -21.07
C PHE A 113 17.33 13.58 -20.73
N SER A 114 18.02 12.72 -21.47
CA SER A 114 18.05 11.27 -21.26
C SER A 114 18.53 10.90 -19.85
N SER A 115 19.63 11.49 -19.37
CA SER A 115 20.08 11.28 -17.97
C SER A 115 19.08 11.79 -16.92
N SER A 116 18.30 12.82 -17.24
CA SER A 116 17.28 13.33 -16.31
C SER A 116 16.10 12.35 -16.20
N LEU A 117 15.71 11.72 -17.31
CA LEU A 117 14.70 10.65 -17.32
C LEU A 117 15.17 9.43 -16.51
N GLU A 118 16.43 9.02 -16.66
CA GLU A 118 17.04 7.94 -15.87
C GLU A 118 16.96 8.20 -14.37
N THR A 119 17.18 9.44 -13.94
CA THR A 119 17.07 9.84 -12.54
C THR A 119 15.63 9.73 -12.02
N GLN A 120 14.62 9.87 -12.89
CA GLN A 120 13.21 9.64 -12.55
C GLN A 120 12.81 8.16 -12.62
N GLY A 121 13.76 7.26 -12.88
CA GLY A 121 13.54 5.81 -12.93
C GLY A 121 13.12 5.27 -14.30
N VAL A 122 13.11 6.11 -15.34
CA VAL A 122 12.86 5.68 -16.73
C VAL A 122 14.13 5.07 -17.28
N LYS A 123 14.06 3.85 -17.81
CA LYS A 123 15.21 3.18 -18.41
C LYS A 123 14.96 2.95 -19.89
N LEU A 124 15.99 3.18 -20.70
CA LEU A 124 15.97 2.78 -22.10
C LEU A 124 15.90 1.25 -22.17
N ILE A 125 14.95 0.74 -22.95
CA ILE A 125 14.85 -0.67 -23.29
C ILE A 125 15.77 -0.88 -24.50
N LYS A 126 16.74 -1.80 -24.37
CA LYS A 126 17.64 -2.13 -25.47
C LYS A 126 16.90 -3.03 -26.45
N THR A 127 16.88 -2.65 -27.72
CA THR A 127 16.17 -3.37 -28.77
C THR A 127 17.16 -4.13 -29.66
N GLU A 128 18.00 -3.44 -30.41
CA GLU A 128 18.91 -4.05 -31.39
C GLU A 128 19.75 -5.22 -30.82
N GLY A 129 19.54 -6.42 -31.38
CA GLY A 129 20.33 -7.61 -31.05
C GLY A 129 19.96 -8.29 -29.73
N GLU A 130 18.90 -7.86 -29.05
CA GLU A 130 18.36 -8.53 -27.86
C GLU A 130 17.21 -9.49 -28.22
N ALA A 131 16.93 -10.43 -27.32
CA ALA A 131 15.79 -11.35 -27.48
C ALA A 131 14.46 -10.61 -27.33
N PHE A 132 13.50 -10.92 -28.21
CA PHE A 132 12.17 -10.33 -28.15
C PHE A 132 11.40 -10.79 -26.89
N ASP A 133 10.72 -9.85 -26.24
CA ASP A 133 9.92 -10.07 -25.02
C ASP A 133 8.60 -9.30 -25.16
N PRO A 134 7.45 -10.00 -25.31
CA PRO A 134 6.14 -9.37 -25.48
C PRO A 134 5.70 -8.43 -24.34
N ASN A 135 6.33 -8.52 -23.15
CA ASN A 135 5.98 -7.67 -22.02
C ASN A 135 6.55 -6.25 -22.14
N VAL A 136 7.63 -6.08 -22.90
CA VAL A 136 8.40 -4.82 -22.99
C VAL A 136 8.70 -4.38 -24.42
N HIS A 137 8.43 -5.23 -25.41
CA HIS A 137 8.67 -4.97 -26.82
C HIS A 137 7.37 -5.08 -27.64
N GLU A 138 7.18 -4.13 -28.57
CA GLU A 138 6.09 -4.16 -29.55
C GLU A 138 6.65 -4.55 -30.92
N ALA A 139 6.17 -5.66 -31.50
CA ALA A 139 6.59 -6.10 -32.82
C ALA A 139 5.79 -5.39 -33.92
N ALA A 140 6.41 -4.44 -34.62
CA ALA A 140 5.77 -3.72 -35.72
C ALA A 140 5.87 -4.46 -37.07
N LEU A 141 7.01 -5.11 -37.35
CA LEU A 141 7.33 -5.77 -38.62
C LEU A 141 8.06 -7.09 -38.36
N HIS A 142 7.86 -8.07 -39.26
CA HIS A 142 8.71 -9.26 -39.33
C HIS A 142 9.69 -9.09 -40.51
N VAL A 143 10.97 -9.33 -40.24
CA VAL A 143 12.07 -9.22 -41.20
C VAL A 143 12.91 -10.49 -41.13
N ASP A 144 13.59 -10.81 -42.23
CA ASP A 144 14.49 -11.97 -42.29
C ASP A 144 15.70 -11.74 -41.36
N GLY A 145 15.92 -12.64 -40.40
CA GLY A 145 16.96 -12.52 -39.38
C GLY A 145 17.02 -13.77 -38.48
N ASP A 146 17.80 -13.68 -37.39
CA ASP A 146 17.86 -14.74 -36.39
C ASP A 146 16.52 -14.86 -35.64
N ASP A 147 15.99 -16.07 -35.52
CA ASP A 147 14.66 -16.32 -34.97
C ASP A 147 14.54 -15.83 -33.53
N GLY A 148 13.51 -15.02 -33.25
CA GLY A 148 13.23 -14.44 -31.93
C GLY A 148 14.11 -13.24 -31.53
N MET A 149 14.91 -12.68 -32.45
CA MET A 149 15.79 -11.53 -32.17
C MET A 149 15.22 -10.23 -32.71
N ILE A 150 15.44 -9.13 -31.99
CA ILE A 150 15.05 -7.79 -32.42
C ILE A 150 16.09 -7.23 -33.39
N VAL A 151 15.62 -6.72 -34.52
CA VAL A 151 16.48 -6.23 -35.60
C VAL A 151 16.73 -4.72 -35.53
N GLU A 152 15.70 -3.94 -35.19
CA GLU A 152 15.73 -2.47 -35.02
C GLU A 152 14.69 -2.07 -33.95
#